data_AF-A0A8X8WYA7-F1
#
_entry.id   AF-A0A8X8WYA7-F1
#
_cell.length_a   1.000
_cell.length_b   1.000
_cell.length_c   1.000
_cell.angle_alpha   90.00
_cell.angle_beta   90.00
_cell.angle_gamma   90.00
#
_symmetry.space_group_name_H-M   'P 1'
#
loop_
_entity.id
_entity.type
_entity.pdbx_description
1 polymer ?
#
loop_
_entity_poly.entity_id
_entity_poly.type
_entity_poly.pdbx_seq_one_letter_code
_entity_poly.pdbx_strand_id
1 'polypeptide(L)'
;MLPPHLLNRPLDEAIKEQLDSIFLGKVIDQQGLCVSVYDIGASTYTAKFRLVFIRPFVGEIITARLEESTVDGLRCMYRTNFDFFQVICHIYKCLYDHRRDSPYA
;
A
#
# COMPACT_ATOMS: atom_id res chain seq x y z
N MET A 1 0.67 -22.19 -9.75
CA MET A 1 1.56 -23.35 -9.98
C MET A 1 2.95 -22.95 -9.51
N LEU A 2 3.63 -23.81 -8.75
CA LEU A 2 4.98 -23.52 -8.28
C LEU A 2 5.98 -23.78 -9.43
N PRO A 3 6.86 -22.84 -9.80
CA PRO A 3 7.81 -23.08 -10.87
C PRO A 3 8.89 -24.09 -10.44
N PRO A 4 9.44 -24.88 -11.39
CA PRO A 4 10.33 -26.00 -11.06
C PRO A 4 11.60 -25.60 -10.30
N HIS A 5 12.09 -24.38 -10.50
CA HIS A 5 13.29 -23.88 -9.83
C HIS A 5 13.10 -23.61 -8.33
N LEU A 6 11.85 -23.53 -7.85
CA LEU A 6 11.54 -23.35 -6.43
C LEU A 6 11.29 -24.66 -5.68
N LEU A 7 11.29 -25.81 -6.38
CA LEU A 7 11.10 -27.13 -5.76
C LEU A 7 12.28 -27.55 -4.85
N ASN A 8 13.44 -26.91 -5.01
CA ASN A 8 14.60 -27.17 -4.17
C ASN A 8 14.59 -26.37 -2.86
N ARG A 9 13.57 -25.54 -2.61
CA ARG A 9 13.43 -24.75 -1.38
C ARG A 9 12.37 -25.36 -0.45
N PRO A 10 12.42 -25.04 0.86
CA PRO A 10 11.31 -25.31 1.76
C PRO A 10 9.99 -24.83 1.16
N LEU A 11 8.94 -25.67 1.25
CA LEU A 11 7.68 -25.44 0.56
C LEU A 11 7.03 -24.11 0.98
N ASP A 12 7.14 -23.76 2.25
CA ASP A 12 6.69 -22.49 2.81
C ASP A 12 7.42 -21.29 2.20
N GLU A 13 8.74 -21.36 2.07
CA GLU A 13 9.53 -20.31 1.41
C GLU A 13 9.18 -20.16 -0.07
N ALA A 14 9.06 -21.28 -0.77
CA ALA A 14 8.72 -21.28 -2.19
C ALA A 14 7.31 -20.73 -2.45
N ILE A 15 6.33 -21.08 -1.61
CA ILE A 15 4.97 -20.53 -1.69
C ILE A 15 5.00 -19.03 -1.39
N LYS A 16 5.74 -18.62 -0.36
CA LYS A 16 5.86 -17.20 0.00
C LYS A 16 6.44 -16.38 -1.14
N GLU A 17 7.51 -16.85 -1.76
CA GLU A 17 8.14 -16.16 -2.90
C GLU A 17 7.17 -16.03 -4.11
N GLN A 18 6.35 -17.05 -4.35
CA GLN A 18 5.30 -16.97 -5.36
C GLN A 18 4.19 -15.98 -4.98
N LEU A 19 3.73 -15.99 -3.73
CA LEU A 19 2.72 -15.05 -3.26
C LEU A 19 3.21 -13.60 -3.31
N ASP A 20 4.46 -13.36 -2.91
CA ASP A 20 5.07 -12.03 -2.98
C ASP A 20 5.13 -11.55 -4.43
N SER A 21 5.58 -12.38 -5.39
CA SER A 21 5.60 -12.03 -6.81
C SER A 21 4.20 -11.73 -7.39
N ILE A 22 3.18 -12.43 -6.91
CA ILE A 22 1.80 -12.29 -7.41
C ILE A 22 1.10 -11.08 -6.77
N PHE A 23 1.26 -10.84 -5.48
CA PHE A 23 0.42 -9.90 -4.72
C PHE A 23 1.16 -8.67 -4.19
N LEU A 24 2.44 -8.78 -3.83
CA LEU A 24 3.16 -7.70 -3.15
C LEU A 24 3.17 -6.42 -3.99
N GLY A 25 2.79 -5.30 -3.38
CA GLY A 25 2.77 -3.99 -4.02
C GLY A 25 1.67 -3.81 -5.06
N LYS A 26 0.78 -4.79 -5.26
CA LYS A 26 -0.31 -4.71 -6.23
C LYS A 26 -1.62 -4.30 -5.56
N VAL A 27 -2.38 -3.47 -6.25
CA VAL A 27 -3.76 -3.14 -5.89
C VAL A 27 -4.67 -4.23 -6.43
N ILE A 28 -5.34 -4.93 -5.52
CA ILE A 28 -6.32 -5.96 -5.87
C ILE A 28 -7.72 -5.34 -5.75
N ASP A 29 -8.52 -5.53 -6.80
CA ASP A 29 -9.87 -4.98 -6.88
C ASP A 29 -10.70 -5.40 -5.67
N GLN A 30 -11.44 -4.45 -5.09
CA GLN A 30 -12.23 -4.64 -3.87
C GLN A 30 -11.46 -5.01 -2.59
N GLN A 31 -10.14 -5.25 -2.60
CA GLN A 31 -9.35 -5.53 -1.38
C GLN A 31 -8.34 -4.43 -1.02
N GLY A 32 -7.82 -3.68 -1.99
CA GLY A 32 -6.85 -2.61 -1.74
C GLY A 32 -5.40 -3.02 -2.05
N LEU A 33 -4.44 -2.32 -1.47
CA LEU A 33 -3.02 -2.52 -1.74
C LEU A 33 -2.42 -3.60 -0.85
N CYS A 34 -1.85 -4.66 -1.43
CA CYS A 34 -1.20 -5.71 -0.65
C CYS A 34 0.20 -5.29 -0.21
N VAL A 35 0.47 -5.37 1.10
CA VAL A 35 1.75 -4.97 1.72
C VAL A 35 2.60 -6.16 2.11
N SER A 36 2.00 -7.27 2.53
CA SER A 36 2.77 -8.46 2.92
C SER A 36 1.90 -9.71 3.04
N VAL A 37 2.56 -10.87 2.98
CA VAL A 37 1.98 -12.16 3.39
C VAL A 37 2.09 -12.28 4.91
N TYR A 38 0.97 -12.50 5.60
CA TYR A 38 0.92 -12.68 7.06
C TYR A 38 1.32 -14.10 7.46
N ASP A 39 0.61 -15.10 6.94
CA ASP A 39 0.92 -16.51 7.16
C ASP A 39 0.38 -17.42 6.04
N ILE A 40 0.91 -18.63 6.01
CA ILE A 40 0.55 -19.68 5.06
C ILE A 40 0.11 -20.90 5.87
N GLY A 41 -1.19 -21.20 5.83
CA GLY A 41 -1.77 -22.41 6.38
C GLY A 41 -1.81 -23.51 5.32
N ALA A 42 -0.99 -24.55 5.50
CA ALA A 42 -0.99 -25.71 4.63
C ALA A 42 -2.09 -26.71 5.06
N SER A 43 -3.13 -26.88 4.23
CA SER A 43 -3.94 -28.10 4.20
C SER A 43 -3.47 -28.94 3.01
N THR A 44 -3.45 -30.26 3.15
CA THR A 44 -2.78 -31.26 2.30
C THR A 44 -2.97 -31.12 0.78
N TYR A 45 -3.97 -30.37 0.33
CA TYR A 45 -4.26 -30.11 -1.09
C TYR A 45 -4.55 -28.65 -1.46
N THR A 46 -4.65 -27.74 -0.49
CA THR A 46 -4.98 -26.33 -0.75
C THR A 46 -4.26 -25.42 0.24
N ALA A 47 -3.41 -24.54 -0.28
CA ALA A 47 -2.78 -23.50 0.51
C ALA A 47 -3.82 -22.44 0.89
N LYS A 48 -4.05 -22.27 2.19
CA LYS A 48 -4.73 -21.10 2.74
C LYS A 48 -3.66 -20.09 3.12
N PHE A 49 -3.88 -18.81 2.84
CA PHE A 49 -2.94 -17.77 3.22
C PHE A 49 -3.70 -16.53 3.64
N ARG A 50 -3.10 -15.74 4.53
CA ARG A 50 -3.61 -14.42 4.89
C ARG A 50 -2.65 -13.37 4.37
N LEU A 51 -3.22 -12.35 3.72
CA LEU A 51 -2.47 -11.20 3.23
C LEU A 51 -2.85 -9.96 4.04
N VAL A 52 -1.90 -9.05 4.20
CA VAL A 52 -2.10 -7.75 4.81
C VAL A 52 -2.35 -6.73 3.71
N PHE A 53 -3.52 -6.10 3.75
CA PHE A 53 -3.92 -5.06 2.80
C PHE A 53 -4.04 -3.70 3.49
N ILE A 54 -3.57 -2.65 2.82
CA ILE A 54 -3.98 -1.27 3.12
C ILE A 54 -5.24 -0.99 2.30
N ARG A 55 -6.36 -0.86 3.00
CA ARG A 55 -7.67 -0.56 2.43
C ARG A 55 -8.35 0.53 3.24
N PRO A 56 -8.15 1.80 2.87
CA PRO A 56 -8.85 2.89 3.51
C PRO A 56 -10.36 2.73 3.38
N PHE A 57 -11.11 3.08 4.42
CA PHE A 57 -12.57 3.11 4.37
C PHE A 57 -13.13 4.53 4.40
N VAL A 58 -14.37 4.69 3.94
CA VAL A 58 -15.04 5.99 3.92
C VAL A 58 -15.23 6.49 5.35
N GLY A 59 -14.67 7.67 5.65
CA GLY A 59 -14.71 8.27 6.98
C GLY A 59 -13.51 7.91 7.88
N GLU A 60 -12.55 7.13 7.38
CA GLU A 60 -11.30 6.88 8.11
C GLU A 60 -10.44 8.13 8.20
N ILE A 61 -9.83 8.36 9.37
CA ILE A 61 -8.89 9.47 9.59
C ILE A 61 -7.47 8.90 9.55
N ILE A 62 -6.71 9.25 8.51
CA ILE A 62 -5.33 8.79 8.31
C ILE A 62 -4.38 9.98 8.49
N THR A 63 -3.31 9.77 9.24
CA THR A 63 -2.23 10.76 9.37
C THR A 63 -1.19 10.53 8.26
N ALA A 64 -0.91 11.56 7.46
CA ALA A 64 0.03 11.50 6.35
C ALA A 64 0.95 12.74 6.34
N ARG A 65 2.08 12.64 5.65
CA ARG A 65 2.95 13.81 5.40
C ARG A 65 2.51 14.51 4.11
N LEU A 66 2.45 15.83 4.14
CA LEU A 66 2.23 16.62 2.92
C LEU A 66 3.48 16.53 2.03
N GLU A 67 3.30 16.13 0.78
CA GLU A 67 4.36 16.19 -0.24
C GLU A 67 4.26 17.45 -1.08
N GLU A 68 3.07 17.71 -1.62
CA GLU A 68 2.86 18.79 -2.59
C GLU A 68 1.50 19.44 -2.36
N SER A 69 1.43 20.74 -2.61
CA SER A 69 0.21 21.53 -2.56
C SER A 69 0.04 22.21 -3.91
N THR A 70 -0.97 21.81 -4.67
CA THR A 70 -1.28 22.35 -6.00
C THR A 70 -2.68 22.95 -6.01
N VAL A 71 -3.02 23.62 -7.12
CA VAL A 71 -4.38 24.15 -7.34
C VAL A 71 -5.45 23.05 -7.41
N ASP A 72 -5.06 21.83 -7.76
CA ASP A 72 -5.96 20.67 -7.88
C ASP A 72 -6.18 19.96 -6.54
N GLY A 73 -5.33 20.18 -5.54
CA GLY A 73 -5.46 19.60 -4.21
C GLY A 73 -4.14 19.45 -3.45
N LEU A 74 -4.18 18.68 -2.36
CA LEU A 74 -2.98 18.33 -1.59
C LEU A 74 -2.57 16.90 -1.88
N ARG A 75 -1.33 16.72 -2.32
CA ARG A 75 -0.72 15.41 -2.46
C ARG A 75 -0.10 15.04 -1.12
N CYS A 76 -0.67 14.01 -0.49
CA CYS A 76 -0.17 13.48 0.77
C CYS A 76 0.54 12.15 0.52
N MET A 77 1.55 11.86 1.32
CA MET A 77 2.23 10.57 1.33
C MET A 77 2.03 9.90 2.67
N TYR A 78 1.53 8.67 2.61
CA TYR A 78 1.43 7.81 3.78
C TYR A 78 2.68 6.92 3.81
N ARG A 79 3.51 7.12 4.84
CA ARG A 79 4.76 6.36 4.98
C ARG A 79 4.56 5.24 5.98
N THR A 80 4.73 3.99 5.53
CA THR A 80 4.87 2.84 6.43
C THR A 80 6.34 2.50 6.62
N ASN A 81 6.66 1.68 7.62
CA ASN A 81 8.02 1.21 7.87
C ASN A 81 8.56 0.29 6.76
N PHE A 82 7.68 -0.28 5.93
CA PHE A 82 8.05 -1.32 4.96
C PHE A 82 8.05 -0.81 3.52
N ASP A 83 7.19 0.16 3.17
CA ASP A 83 7.15 0.75 1.82
C ASP A 83 6.54 2.16 1.80
N PHE A 84 6.93 2.92 0.77
CA PHE A 84 6.38 4.24 0.46
C PHE A 84 5.06 4.10 -0.30
N PHE A 85 3.96 4.63 0.25
CA PHE A 85 2.67 4.61 -0.43
C PHE A 85 2.17 6.03 -0.66
N GLN A 86 2.00 6.38 -1.92
CA GLN A 86 1.42 7.66 -2.29
C GLN A 86 -0.09 7.53 -2.24
N VAL A 87 -0.72 8.32 -1.37
CA VAL A 87 -2.17 8.39 -1.25
C VAL A 87 -2.58 9.79 -1.70
N ILE A 88 -3.09 9.90 -2.92
CA ILE A 88 -3.58 11.19 -3.42
C ILE A 88 -4.88 11.51 -2.68
N CYS A 89 -4.82 12.51 -1.80
CA CYS A 89 -5.98 13.02 -1.09
C CYS A 89 -6.61 14.16 -1.91
N HIS A 90 -7.77 13.91 -2.50
CA HIS A 90 -8.58 15.00 -3.04
C HIS A 90 -9.18 15.80 -1.88
N ILE A 91 -8.58 16.93 -1.55
CA ILE A 91 -9.16 17.85 -0.57
C ILE A 91 -10.28 18.65 -1.23
N TYR A 92 -11.43 18.75 -0.56
CA TYR A 92 -12.42 19.77 -0.84
C TYR A 92 -11.85 21.15 -0.47
N LYS A 93 -11.31 21.84 -1.49
CA LYS A 93 -11.01 23.28 -1.56
C LYS A 93 -10.70 23.94 -0.20
N CYS A 94 -9.48 23.75 0.32
CA CYS A 94 -8.96 24.65 1.34
C CYS A 94 -8.69 26.03 0.70
N LEU A 95 -9.15 27.10 1.36
CA LEU A 95 -8.87 28.49 0.97
C LEU A 95 -7.36 28.72 0.99
N TYR A 96 -6.73 28.65 -0.19
CA TYR A 96 -5.32 28.95 -0.39
C TYR A 96 -5.08 30.43 -0.02
N ASP A 97 -4.42 30.71 1.10
CA ASP A 97 -3.94 32.06 1.42
C ASP A 97 -2.51 32.22 0.90
N HIS A 98 -2.36 33.06 -0.12
CA HIS A 98 -1.10 33.37 -0.80
C HIS A 98 -0.21 34.35 -0.01
N ARG A 99 -0.55 34.70 1.23
CA ARG A 99 0.13 35.74 2.04
C ARG A 99 1.41 35.28 2.76
N ARG A 100 2.31 34.57 2.08
CA ARG A 100 3.67 34.34 2.64
C ARG A 100 4.84 34.62 1.72
N ASP A 101 4.62 35.30 0.59
CA ASP A 101 5.69 35.82 -0.27
C ASP A 101 5.56 37.34 -0.50
N SER A 102 5.44 38.13 0.58
CA SER A 102 5.69 39.58 0.49
C SER A 102 7.10 39.88 1.02
N PRO A 103 8.01 40.47 0.22
CA PRO A 103 9.34 40.87 0.68
C PRO A 103 9.34 42.17 1.52
N TYR A 104 8.19 42.58 2.08
CA TYR A 104 8.04 43.77 2.91
C TYR A 104 7.29 43.47 4.22
N ALA A 105 7.76 42.49 4.99
CA ALA A 105 7.36 42.28 6.38
C ALA A 105 8.61 42.27 7.27
#